data_AF-A0A6P1N9J2-F1
#
_entry.id   AF-A0A6P1N9J2-F1
#
_cell.length_a   1.000
_cell.length_b   1.000
_cell.length_c   1.000
_cell.angle_alpha   90.00
_cell.angle_beta   90.00
_cell.angle_gamma   90.00
#
_symmetry.space_group_name_H-M   'P 1'
#
loop_
_entity.id
_entity.type
_entity.pdbx_description
1 polymer ?
#
loop_
_entity_poly.entity_id
_entity_poly.type
_entity_poly.pdbx_seq_one_letter_code
_entity_poly.pdbx_strand_id
1 'polypeptide(L)'
;MSDKSLRTGASLASYALEKLREQSFAFLPSKEAHLLYQNLGLQNFSLKDWEQFAESWNDLGLDRYMADGGRYRKRRHATYSVTDGIIKRKKHQPHYQSRDYNLLNGGIERWFSPIKEDIGQHPALLSIIQTATYFAESLISEIHKPKSWHSEIHQFRIEAAKGQQAKPTPEGMHRDGVDLVLVIMIHRENIKEGITTIHALDRKTLLGSFTLAAPLDTAIVNDHKVYHGVTNVEPEDPDKPAYRDVLVVTLRHE
;
A
#
# COMPACT_ATOMS: atom_id res chain seq x y z
N MET A 1 -24.96 -12.97 -18.31
CA MET A 1 -25.41 -12.24 -17.11
C MET A 1 -24.88 -13.02 -15.91
N SER A 2 -23.72 -12.63 -15.37
CA SER A 2 -23.14 -13.34 -14.23
C SER A 2 -23.78 -12.87 -12.93
N ASP A 3 -24.14 -13.86 -12.13
CA ASP A 3 -24.78 -13.79 -10.83
C ASP A 3 -23.99 -12.86 -9.87
N LYS A 4 -24.58 -11.70 -9.52
CA LYS A 4 -24.05 -10.79 -8.49
C LYS A 4 -24.56 -11.21 -7.12
N SER A 5 -24.26 -12.44 -6.70
CA SER A 5 -24.38 -12.76 -5.28
C SER A 5 -23.34 -11.92 -4.51
N LEU A 6 -23.79 -11.22 -3.47
CA LEU A 6 -22.90 -10.43 -2.60
C LEU A 6 -21.87 -11.38 -1.99
N ARG A 7 -20.60 -11.22 -2.38
CA ARG A 7 -19.49 -11.98 -1.81
C ARG A 7 -19.33 -11.61 -0.33
N THR A 8 -19.18 -12.61 0.54
CA THR A 8 -18.78 -12.40 1.94
C THR A 8 -17.29 -12.06 2.01
N GLY A 9 -16.80 -11.52 3.13
CA GLY A 9 -15.36 -11.25 3.26
C GLY A 9 -14.48 -12.49 3.08
N ALA A 10 -14.93 -13.66 3.56
CA ALA A 10 -14.21 -14.91 3.37
C ALA A 10 -14.11 -15.30 1.89
N SER A 11 -15.21 -15.17 1.12
CA SER A 11 -15.16 -15.47 -0.32
C SER A 11 -14.35 -14.45 -1.12
N LEU A 12 -14.29 -13.19 -0.66
CA LEU A 12 -13.39 -12.17 -1.22
C LEU A 12 -11.92 -12.47 -0.95
N ALA A 13 -11.58 -12.97 0.25
CA ALA A 13 -10.21 -13.40 0.56
C ALA A 13 -9.79 -14.58 -0.32
N SER A 14 -10.64 -15.61 -0.46
CA SER A 14 -10.39 -16.74 -1.36
C SER A 14 -10.18 -16.28 -2.80
N TYR A 15 -11.03 -15.37 -3.30
CA TYR A 15 -10.90 -14.80 -4.63
C TYR A 15 -9.57 -14.04 -4.80
N ALA A 16 -9.22 -13.17 -3.86
CA ALA A 16 -7.97 -12.41 -3.93
C ALA A 16 -6.75 -13.35 -3.86
N LEU A 17 -6.80 -14.39 -3.04
CA LEU A 17 -5.74 -15.42 -2.97
C LEU A 17 -5.59 -16.19 -4.28
N GLU A 18 -6.69 -16.56 -4.93
CA GLU A 18 -6.67 -17.19 -6.25
C GLU A 18 -5.97 -16.26 -7.26
N LYS A 19 -6.33 -14.98 -7.30
CA LYS A 19 -5.67 -14.00 -8.17
C LYS A 19 -4.19 -13.78 -7.86
N LEU A 20 -3.82 -13.75 -6.58
CA LEU A 20 -2.41 -13.69 -6.19
C LEU A 20 -1.64 -14.95 -6.62
N ARG A 21 -2.26 -16.13 -6.61
CA ARG A 21 -1.60 -17.37 -7.07
C ARG A 21 -1.49 -17.45 -8.59
N GLU A 22 -2.52 -17.02 -9.31
CA GLU A 22 -2.57 -17.08 -10.77
C GLU A 22 -1.76 -15.96 -11.44
N GLN A 23 -1.88 -14.74 -10.93
CA GLN A 23 -1.44 -13.52 -11.60
C GLN A 23 -0.41 -12.74 -10.78
N SER A 24 -0.14 -13.14 -9.53
CA SER A 24 0.75 -12.43 -8.60
C SER A 24 0.30 -11.03 -8.17
N PHE A 25 -0.92 -10.63 -8.53
CA PHE A 25 -1.56 -9.43 -8.01
C PHE A 25 -3.08 -9.62 -7.93
N ALA A 26 -3.73 -8.78 -7.13
CA ALA A 26 -5.18 -8.65 -7.09
C ALA A 26 -5.55 -7.17 -6.94
N PHE A 27 -6.67 -6.78 -7.56
CA PHE A 27 -7.30 -5.48 -7.34
C PHE A 27 -8.70 -5.70 -6.77
N LEU A 28 -8.98 -5.06 -5.64
CA LEU A 28 -10.28 -5.08 -4.99
C LEU A 28 -10.86 -3.66 -4.96
N PRO A 29 -12.00 -3.42 -5.65
CA PRO A 29 -12.71 -2.16 -5.57
C PRO A 29 -13.21 -1.87 -4.15
N SER A 30 -13.42 -0.60 -3.84
CA SER A 30 -13.79 -0.03 -2.54
C SER A 30 -14.81 -0.86 -1.75
N LYS A 31 -15.95 -1.23 -2.37
CA LYS A 31 -17.00 -2.01 -1.70
C LYS A 31 -16.53 -3.41 -1.29
N GLU A 32 -15.73 -4.07 -2.12
CA GLU A 32 -15.19 -5.39 -1.86
C GLU A 32 -14.07 -5.32 -0.82
N ALA A 33 -13.14 -4.38 -0.97
CA ALA A 33 -12.09 -4.14 0.01
C ALA A 33 -12.65 -3.80 1.39
N HIS A 34 -13.71 -2.98 1.46
CA HIS A 34 -14.42 -2.68 2.69
C HIS A 34 -14.97 -3.93 3.37
N LEU A 35 -15.66 -4.81 2.62
CA LEU A 35 -16.16 -6.08 3.13
C LEU A 35 -15.03 -7.02 3.57
N LEU A 36 -13.91 -7.01 2.85
CA LEU A 36 -12.73 -7.78 3.21
C LEU A 36 -12.21 -7.32 4.58
N TYR A 37 -11.86 -6.05 4.74
CA TYR A 37 -11.30 -5.53 5.99
C TYR A 37 -12.26 -5.64 7.18
N GLN A 38 -13.57 -5.54 6.95
CA GLN A 38 -14.56 -5.74 8.01
C GLN A 38 -14.70 -7.20 8.46
N ASN A 39 -14.63 -8.15 7.53
CA ASN A 39 -15.07 -9.53 7.80
C ASN A 39 -13.95 -10.57 7.79
N LEU A 40 -12.75 -10.21 7.32
CA LEU A 40 -11.56 -11.03 7.53
C LEU A 40 -11.02 -10.93 8.96
N GLY A 41 -11.51 -9.92 9.70
CA GLY A 41 -11.12 -9.62 11.07
C GLY A 41 -11.38 -10.80 12.00
N LEU A 42 -10.28 -11.44 12.41
CA LEU A 42 -10.22 -12.33 13.55
C LEU A 42 -10.57 -11.50 14.79
N GLN A 43 -11.87 -11.48 15.10
CA GLN A 43 -12.60 -11.04 16.29
C GLN A 43 -12.47 -9.57 16.78
N ASN A 44 -11.46 -8.75 16.45
CA ASN A 44 -11.25 -7.48 17.20
C ASN A 44 -10.98 -6.17 16.43
N PHE A 45 -10.71 -6.17 15.12
CA PHE A 45 -10.41 -4.94 14.36
C PHE A 45 -11.33 -4.76 13.15
N SER A 46 -11.73 -3.52 12.88
CA SER A 46 -12.61 -3.14 11.78
C SER A 46 -12.24 -1.76 11.23
N LEU A 47 -12.90 -1.34 10.14
CA LEU A 47 -12.80 0.02 9.59
C LEU A 47 -13.63 1.06 10.39
N LYS A 48 -13.83 0.84 11.70
CA LYS A 48 -14.51 1.79 12.58
C LYS A 48 -13.74 3.13 12.56
N ASP A 49 -14.49 4.23 12.56
CA ASP A 49 -13.95 5.60 12.58
C ASP A 49 -12.99 5.88 11.40
N TRP A 50 -13.25 5.27 10.23
CA TRP A 50 -12.45 5.42 9.01
C TRP A 50 -12.16 6.88 8.63
N GLU A 51 -13.13 7.78 8.80
CA GLU A 51 -12.97 9.20 8.48
C GLU A 51 -11.84 9.84 9.29
N GLN A 52 -11.78 9.59 10.60
CA GLN A 52 -10.69 10.05 11.47
C GLN A 52 -9.34 9.49 11.02
N PHE A 53 -9.28 8.21 10.63
CA PHE A 53 -8.07 7.61 10.09
C PHE A 53 -7.61 8.29 8.79
N ALA A 54 -8.54 8.52 7.86
CA ALA A 54 -8.27 9.16 6.57
C ALA A 54 -7.83 10.63 6.73
N GLU A 55 -8.42 11.37 7.68
CA GLU A 55 -8.03 12.76 7.98
C GLU A 55 -6.57 12.91 8.43
N SER A 56 -5.95 11.84 8.93
CA SER A 56 -4.54 11.89 9.36
C SER A 56 -3.55 12.23 8.23
N TRP A 57 -3.93 12.06 6.95
CA TRP A 57 -3.13 12.50 5.80
C TRP A 57 -3.01 14.03 5.68
N ASN A 58 -3.85 14.80 6.37
CA ASN A 58 -3.77 16.25 6.38
C ASN A 58 -2.62 16.79 7.25
N ASP A 59 -2.01 15.95 8.08
CA ASP A 59 -0.84 16.28 8.90
C ASP A 59 0.34 15.35 8.59
N LEU A 60 0.82 15.37 7.35
CA LEU A 60 2.04 14.69 6.93
C LEU A 60 3.23 15.66 6.81
N GLY A 61 4.43 15.16 7.11
CA GLY A 61 5.68 15.91 6.91
C GLY A 61 6.22 15.79 5.48
N LEU A 62 7.01 16.75 5.03
CA LEU A 62 7.70 16.68 3.73
C LEU A 62 8.66 15.48 3.68
N ASP A 63 8.68 14.77 2.54
CA ASP A 63 9.74 13.81 2.25
C ASP A 63 11.03 14.56 1.88
N ARG A 64 12.05 14.45 2.74
CA ARG A 64 13.36 15.10 2.56
C ARG A 64 14.36 14.26 1.76
N TYR A 65 13.97 13.08 1.30
CA TYR A 65 14.81 12.11 0.59
C TYR A 65 14.34 11.90 -0.86
N MET A 66 13.71 12.92 -1.45
CA MET A 66 13.34 12.94 -2.86
C MET A 66 14.58 13.21 -3.73
N ALA A 67 15.16 12.15 -4.31
CA ALA A 67 16.39 12.24 -5.09
C ALA A 67 16.26 13.06 -6.39
N ASP A 68 15.03 13.24 -6.90
CA ASP A 68 14.74 14.12 -8.03
C ASP A 68 14.62 15.61 -7.62
N GLY A 69 14.82 15.92 -6.33
CA GLY A 69 14.69 17.27 -5.77
C GLY A 69 13.23 17.75 -5.62
N GLY A 70 12.25 16.88 -5.90
CA GLY A 70 10.83 17.20 -5.81
C GLY A 70 10.38 17.48 -4.36
N ARG A 71 9.38 18.34 -4.20
CA ARG A 71 8.72 18.59 -2.90
C ARG A 71 7.25 18.16 -2.87
N TYR A 72 6.83 17.42 -3.89
CA TYR A 72 5.44 17.00 -4.09
C TYR A 72 5.05 15.80 -3.21
N ARG A 73 5.98 15.16 -2.49
CA ARG A 73 5.67 14.01 -1.62
C ARG A 73 5.74 14.39 -0.15
N LYS A 74 4.64 14.13 0.57
CA LYS A 74 4.58 14.16 2.03
C LYS A 74 4.36 12.74 2.55
N ARG A 75 4.94 12.42 3.71
CA ARG A 75 4.84 11.08 4.28
C ARG A 75 5.05 11.00 5.78
N ARG A 76 4.58 9.87 6.32
CA ARG A 76 4.94 9.35 7.64
C ARG A 76 5.22 7.85 7.55
N HIS A 77 5.93 7.33 8.54
CA HIS A 77 6.38 5.94 8.58
C HIS A 77 6.25 5.31 9.96
N ALA A 78 5.91 4.02 10.02
CA ALA A 78 6.01 3.21 11.21
C ALA A 78 6.30 1.76 10.85
N THR A 79 6.79 1.00 11.82
CA THR A 79 7.07 -0.42 11.65
C THR A 79 6.43 -1.25 12.74
N TYR A 80 6.06 -2.47 12.39
CA TYR A 80 5.39 -3.43 13.27
C TYR A 80 6.06 -4.80 13.13
N SER A 81 5.97 -5.61 14.18
CA SER A 81 6.17 -7.06 14.13
C SER A 81 4.82 -7.74 14.28
N VAL A 82 4.56 -8.77 13.48
CA VAL A 82 3.36 -9.61 13.61
C VAL A 82 3.80 -11.06 13.86
N THR A 83 3.39 -11.61 15.00
CA THR A 83 3.71 -12.98 15.42
C THR A 83 2.46 -13.60 16.02
N ASP A 84 2.06 -14.77 15.54
CA ASP A 84 0.86 -15.49 16.03
C ASP A 84 -0.39 -14.60 16.09
N GLY A 85 -0.57 -13.75 15.09
CA GLY A 85 -1.68 -12.78 15.00
C GLY A 85 -1.55 -11.55 15.92
N ILE A 86 -0.52 -11.47 16.75
CA ILE A 86 -0.25 -10.33 17.63
C ILE A 86 0.53 -9.26 16.87
N ILE A 87 -0.09 -8.10 16.68
CA ILE A 87 0.53 -6.93 16.05
C ILE A 87 1.16 -6.06 17.13
N LYS A 88 2.47 -5.84 17.03
CA LYS A 88 3.23 -4.98 17.97
C LYS A 88 3.99 -3.91 17.22
N ARG A 89 3.74 -2.64 17.58
CA ARG A 89 4.52 -1.50 17.05
C ARG A 89 5.97 -1.59 17.52
N LYS A 90 6.92 -1.49 16.58
CA LYS A 90 8.37 -1.46 16.88
C LYS A 90 8.79 -0.03 17.22
N LYS A 91 9.96 0.12 17.84
CA LYS A 91 10.58 1.44 18.03
C LYS A 91 10.75 2.12 16.68
N HIS A 92 10.59 3.44 16.64
CA HIS A 92 10.82 4.20 15.42
C HIS A 92 12.24 3.94 14.91
N GLN A 93 12.34 3.62 13.64
CA GLN A 93 13.55 3.15 12.97
C GLN A 93 13.51 3.63 11.51
N PRO A 94 14.65 3.70 10.81
CA PRO A 94 14.67 4.19 9.45
C PRO A 94 14.01 3.18 8.51
N HIS A 95 13.53 3.69 7.38
CA HIS A 95 13.25 2.86 6.23
C HIS A 95 14.54 2.66 5.44
N TYR A 96 14.89 1.40 5.19
CA TYR A 96 16.09 1.03 4.43
C TYR A 96 15.74 0.07 3.31
N GLN A 97 16.24 0.35 2.11
CA GLN A 97 16.18 -0.56 0.96
C GLN A 97 17.60 -0.74 0.42
N SER A 98 17.96 -1.98 0.03
CA SER A 98 19.23 -2.20 -0.66
C SER A 98 19.20 -1.54 -2.05
N ARG A 99 20.40 -1.33 -2.63
CA ARG A 99 20.51 -0.83 -4.00
C ARG A 99 19.97 -1.80 -5.04
N ASP A 100 19.86 -3.09 -4.71
CA ASP A 100 19.31 -4.11 -5.63
C ASP A 100 17.83 -3.89 -5.91
N TYR A 101 17.11 -3.28 -4.95
CA TYR A 101 15.67 -3.01 -5.05
C TYR A 101 15.38 -1.52 -5.30
N ASN A 102 16.12 -0.62 -4.67
CA ASN A 102 15.95 0.82 -4.86
C ASN A 102 17.22 1.44 -5.46
N LEU A 103 17.28 1.57 -6.78
CA LEU A 103 18.43 2.19 -7.46
C LEU A 103 18.55 3.69 -7.16
N LEU A 104 17.44 4.37 -6.84
CA LEU A 104 17.37 5.82 -6.66
C LEU A 104 17.83 6.24 -5.26
N ASN A 105 17.39 5.51 -4.23
CA ASN A 105 17.55 5.84 -2.81
C ASN A 105 18.14 4.69 -1.97
N GLY A 106 18.60 3.61 -2.59
CA GLY A 106 19.09 2.44 -1.88
C GLY A 106 20.48 2.63 -1.25
N GLY A 107 20.71 1.90 -0.16
CA GLY A 107 21.97 1.94 0.58
C GLY A 107 22.11 3.12 1.54
N ILE A 108 21.03 3.86 1.80
CA ILE A 108 20.95 4.87 2.86
C ILE A 108 19.78 4.58 3.80
N GLU A 109 19.97 4.89 5.08
CA GLU A 109 18.89 4.90 6.06
C GLU A 109 18.09 6.20 5.95
N ARG A 110 16.77 6.08 5.73
CA ARG A 110 15.89 7.24 5.60
C ARG A 110 14.98 7.36 6.81
N TRP A 111 15.24 8.37 7.64
CA TRP A 111 14.44 8.68 8.81
C TRP A 111 13.28 9.61 8.44
N PHE A 112 12.08 9.06 8.38
CA PHE A 112 10.86 9.82 8.10
C PHE A 112 10.13 10.20 9.40
N SER A 113 9.21 11.16 9.33
CA SER A 113 8.37 11.48 10.48
C SER A 113 7.56 10.24 10.91
N PRO A 114 7.46 9.92 12.21
CA PRO A 114 6.69 8.78 12.65
C PRO A 114 5.20 8.98 12.37
N ILE A 115 4.47 7.90 12.05
CA ILE A 115 3.00 7.88 12.15
C ILE A 115 2.63 8.25 13.60
N LYS A 116 1.59 9.06 13.79
CA LYS A 116 1.17 9.47 15.14
C LYS A 116 0.75 8.26 16.00
N GLU A 117 0.78 8.42 17.32
CA GLU A 117 0.54 7.29 18.23
C GLU A 117 -0.90 6.79 18.17
N ASP A 118 -1.86 7.71 18.19
CA ASP A 118 -3.30 7.46 17.99
C ASP A 118 -3.59 6.74 16.67
N ILE A 119 -2.99 7.20 15.57
CA ILE A 119 -3.15 6.58 14.25
C ILE A 119 -2.46 5.21 14.17
N GLY A 120 -1.33 5.04 14.85
CA GLY A 120 -0.62 3.77 14.94
C GLY A 120 -1.38 2.67 15.70
N GLN A 121 -2.29 3.06 16.58
CA GLN A 121 -3.16 2.16 17.33
C GLN A 121 -4.59 2.09 16.75
N HIS A 122 -4.84 2.80 15.65
CA HIS A 122 -6.19 2.92 15.10
C HIS A 122 -6.72 1.57 14.59
N PRO A 123 -7.98 1.20 14.90
CA PRO A 123 -8.55 -0.10 14.50
C PRO A 123 -8.46 -0.39 13.00
N ALA A 124 -8.67 0.63 12.16
CA ALA A 124 -8.54 0.49 10.71
C ALA A 124 -7.14 0.08 10.26
N LEU A 125 -6.08 0.67 10.85
CA LEU A 125 -4.70 0.31 10.50
C LEU A 125 -4.40 -1.14 10.92
N LEU A 126 -4.80 -1.53 12.13
CA LEU A 126 -4.56 -2.88 12.64
C LEU A 126 -5.33 -3.94 11.82
N SER A 127 -6.56 -3.64 11.39
CA SER A 127 -7.33 -4.47 10.47
C SER A 127 -6.62 -4.66 9.11
N ILE A 128 -6.04 -3.59 8.55
CA ILE A 128 -5.28 -3.65 7.29
C ILE A 128 -4.00 -4.47 7.46
N ILE A 129 -3.24 -4.27 8.55
CA ILE A 129 -2.02 -5.05 8.84
C ILE A 129 -2.35 -6.54 9.00
N GLN A 130 -3.42 -6.87 9.73
CA GLN A 130 -3.88 -8.24 9.91
C GLN A 130 -4.26 -8.87 8.57
N THR A 131 -4.98 -8.14 7.72
CA THR A 131 -5.39 -8.59 6.38
C THR A 131 -4.18 -8.83 5.47
N ALA A 132 -3.20 -7.92 5.49
CA ALA A 132 -1.95 -8.09 4.77
C ALA A 132 -1.22 -9.37 5.25
N THR A 133 -1.15 -9.59 6.57
CA THR A 133 -0.47 -10.75 7.16
C THR A 133 -1.15 -12.05 6.75
N TYR A 134 -2.49 -12.09 6.76
CA TYR A 134 -3.26 -13.23 6.27
C TYR A 134 -2.88 -13.63 4.84
N PHE A 135 -2.79 -12.65 3.93
CA PHE A 135 -2.40 -12.93 2.54
C PHE A 135 -0.96 -13.43 2.45
N ALA A 136 -0.04 -12.81 3.18
CA ALA A 136 1.37 -13.21 3.17
C ALA A 136 1.55 -14.65 3.68
N GLU A 137 0.90 -15.00 4.79
CA GLU A 137 0.90 -16.36 5.34
C GLU A 137 0.24 -17.38 4.41
N SER A 138 -0.83 -17.00 3.73
CA SER A 138 -1.58 -17.88 2.82
C SER A 138 -0.88 -18.14 1.48
N LEU A 139 0.19 -17.39 1.17
CA LEU A 139 1.00 -17.54 -0.02
C LEU A 139 2.30 -18.32 0.23
N ILE A 140 2.71 -18.47 1.50
CA ILE A 140 3.90 -19.24 1.89
C ILE A 140 3.49 -20.66 2.29
N SER A 141 4.31 -21.66 1.95
CA SER A 141 4.05 -23.03 2.39
C SER A 141 4.32 -23.19 3.89
N GLU A 142 3.60 -24.09 4.56
CA GLU A 142 3.73 -24.34 6.01
C GLU A 142 5.18 -24.58 6.48
N ILE A 143 6.00 -25.22 5.65
CA ILE A 143 7.41 -25.53 5.94
C ILE A 143 8.29 -24.27 6.00
N HIS A 144 7.88 -23.21 5.30
CA HIS A 144 8.61 -21.93 5.22
C HIS A 144 7.95 -20.81 6.01
N LYS A 145 6.96 -21.11 6.87
CA LYS A 145 6.31 -20.08 7.68
C LYS A 145 7.34 -19.39 8.58
N PRO A 146 7.47 -18.06 8.49
CA PRO A 146 8.43 -17.35 9.31
C PRO A 146 7.97 -17.29 10.77
N LYS A 147 8.92 -17.05 11.67
CA LYS A 147 8.60 -16.87 13.10
C LYS A 147 7.87 -15.55 13.36
N SER A 148 8.15 -14.56 12.53
CA SER A 148 7.54 -13.25 12.63
C SER A 148 7.52 -12.57 11.26
N TRP A 149 6.58 -11.66 11.09
CA TRP A 149 6.54 -10.75 9.97
C TRP A 149 6.99 -9.36 10.40
N HIS A 150 7.85 -8.76 9.60
CA HIS A 150 8.12 -7.34 9.66
C HIS A 150 7.18 -6.59 8.72
N SER A 151 6.39 -5.68 9.27
CA SER A 151 5.57 -4.79 8.46
C SER A 151 6.08 -3.36 8.51
N GLU A 152 6.19 -2.72 7.35
CA GLU A 152 6.38 -1.28 7.26
C GLU A 152 5.12 -0.59 6.72
N ILE A 153 4.75 0.50 7.37
CA ILE A 153 3.56 1.30 7.05
C ILE A 153 4.02 2.65 6.57
N HIS A 154 3.59 3.04 5.38
CA HIS A 154 3.90 4.33 4.78
C HIS A 154 2.61 5.07 4.46
N GLN A 155 2.41 6.21 5.11
CA GLN A 155 1.40 7.18 4.68
C GLN A 155 2.05 8.05 3.61
N PHE A 156 1.43 8.16 2.44
CA PHE A 156 1.90 9.03 1.37
C PHE A 156 0.81 9.96 0.89
N ARG A 157 1.16 11.24 0.72
CA ARG A 157 0.43 12.21 -0.09
C ARG A 157 1.33 12.67 -1.23
N ILE A 158 0.81 12.61 -2.45
CA ILE A 158 1.44 13.16 -3.65
C ILE A 158 0.63 14.37 -4.10
N GLU A 159 1.23 15.55 -4.06
CA GLU A 159 0.61 16.83 -4.44
C GLU A 159 0.97 17.15 -5.90
N ALA A 160 -0.03 17.31 -6.75
CA ALA A 160 0.15 17.74 -8.13
C ALA A 160 -0.09 19.24 -8.24
N ALA A 161 0.72 19.91 -9.06
CA ALA A 161 0.60 21.33 -9.30
C ALA A 161 0.84 21.64 -10.79
N LYS A 162 0.30 22.76 -11.26
CA LYS A 162 0.48 23.22 -12.64
C LYS A 162 1.97 23.29 -13.00
N GLY A 163 2.34 22.63 -14.10
CA GLY A 163 3.71 22.62 -14.60
C GLY A 163 4.70 21.78 -13.80
N GLN A 164 4.25 20.97 -12.84
CA GLN A 164 5.10 20.03 -12.09
C GLN A 164 4.69 18.59 -12.37
N GLN A 165 5.66 17.73 -12.68
CA GLN A 165 5.42 16.28 -12.75
C GLN A 165 5.43 15.71 -11.34
N ALA A 166 4.25 15.42 -10.80
CA ALA A 166 4.13 14.71 -9.53
C ALA A 166 4.16 13.20 -9.78
N LYS A 167 5.19 12.52 -9.27
CA LYS A 167 5.46 11.10 -9.54
C LYS A 167 5.18 10.27 -8.30
N PRO A 168 4.10 9.47 -8.24
CA PRO A 168 3.87 8.60 -7.10
C PRO A 168 5.01 7.60 -6.87
N THR A 169 5.61 7.12 -7.97
CA THR A 169 6.78 6.22 -8.01
C THR A 169 7.92 6.91 -8.78
N PRO A 170 8.74 7.77 -8.15
CA PRO A 170 9.78 8.55 -8.83
C PRO A 170 10.81 7.71 -9.58
N GLU A 171 11.09 6.51 -9.08
CA GLU A 171 11.94 5.47 -9.68
C GLU A 171 11.33 4.78 -10.91
N GLY A 172 10.02 4.96 -11.14
CA GLY A 172 9.27 4.24 -12.16
C GLY A 172 8.85 2.83 -11.73
N MET A 173 8.86 1.89 -12.68
CA MET A 173 8.55 0.48 -12.41
C MET A 173 9.58 -0.14 -11.47
N HIS A 174 9.14 -0.67 -10.34
CA HIS A 174 10.01 -1.19 -9.29
C HIS A 174 9.43 -2.43 -8.60
N ARG A 175 10.22 -2.93 -7.66
CA ARG A 175 9.85 -3.89 -6.62
C ARG A 175 10.34 -3.35 -5.29
N ASP A 176 9.63 -3.63 -4.22
CA ASP A 176 9.94 -3.08 -2.90
C ASP A 176 11.03 -3.88 -2.15
N GLY A 177 11.27 -5.13 -2.57
CA GLY A 177 12.19 -6.05 -1.91
C GLY A 177 11.58 -6.70 -0.68
N VAL A 178 10.30 -7.03 -0.77
CA VAL A 178 9.49 -7.61 0.31
C VAL A 178 8.71 -8.82 -0.20
N ASP A 179 7.92 -9.48 0.65
CA ASP A 179 7.11 -10.62 0.22
C ASP A 179 5.75 -10.18 -0.35
N LEU A 180 5.12 -9.21 0.31
CA LEU A 180 3.80 -8.71 -0.04
C LEU A 180 3.73 -7.19 0.10
N VAL A 181 3.02 -6.55 -0.84
CA VAL A 181 2.70 -5.13 -0.81
C VAL A 181 1.19 -4.96 -0.93
N LEU A 182 0.61 -4.16 -0.04
CA LEU A 182 -0.74 -3.61 -0.20
C LEU A 182 -0.64 -2.11 -0.44
N VAL A 183 -1.38 -1.62 -1.44
CA VAL A 183 -1.55 -0.19 -1.70
C VAL A 183 -3.03 0.13 -1.62
N ILE A 184 -3.41 0.95 -0.65
CA ILE A 184 -4.80 1.31 -0.34
C ILE A 184 -5.01 2.78 -0.66
N MET A 185 -6.02 3.09 -1.46
CA MET A 185 -6.46 4.47 -1.67
C MET A 185 -7.11 5.02 -0.40
N ILE A 186 -6.61 6.16 0.08
CA ILE A 186 -7.23 6.89 1.19
C ILE A 186 -8.14 7.95 0.62
N HIS A 187 -7.60 8.78 -0.27
CA HIS A 187 -8.33 9.88 -0.88
C HIS A 187 -7.63 10.34 -2.16
N ARG A 188 -8.40 10.86 -3.11
CA ARG A 188 -7.88 11.60 -4.26
C ARG A 188 -8.76 12.82 -4.47
N GLU A 189 -8.15 13.95 -4.74
CA GLU A 189 -8.83 15.22 -4.96
C GLU A 189 -8.26 15.87 -6.21
N ASN A 190 -9.10 16.23 -7.18
CA ASN A 190 -8.70 16.97 -8.39
C ASN A 190 -7.50 16.36 -9.15
N ILE A 191 -7.34 15.04 -9.13
CA ILE A 191 -6.25 14.33 -9.79
C ILE A 191 -6.75 13.65 -11.06
N LYS A 192 -6.06 13.92 -12.17
CA LYS A 192 -6.10 13.15 -13.41
C LYS A 192 -5.05 12.03 -13.34
N GLU A 193 -5.32 10.92 -14.02
CA GLU A 193 -4.40 9.77 -14.14
C GLU A 193 -4.13 9.06 -12.79
N GLY A 194 -2.90 8.60 -12.54
CA GLY A 194 -2.53 7.73 -11.42
C GLY A 194 -2.82 6.25 -11.67
N ILE A 195 -2.61 5.79 -12.91
CA ILE A 195 -2.87 4.41 -13.34
C ILE A 195 -1.78 3.50 -12.76
N THR A 196 -2.18 2.48 -12.01
CA THR A 196 -1.28 1.41 -11.54
C THR A 196 -1.08 0.41 -12.67
N THR A 197 0.17 0.03 -12.92
CA THR A 197 0.52 -1.00 -13.91
C THR A 197 1.33 -2.11 -13.25
N ILE A 198 1.06 -3.35 -13.64
CA ILE A 198 1.75 -4.56 -13.18
C ILE A 198 2.40 -5.22 -14.38
N HIS A 199 3.69 -5.49 -14.29
CA HIS A 199 4.49 -6.11 -15.36
C HIS A 199 5.17 -7.38 -14.88
N ALA A 200 5.42 -8.31 -15.81
CA ALA A 200 6.21 -9.51 -15.54
C ALA A 200 7.66 -9.15 -15.20
N LEU A 201 8.44 -10.15 -14.75
CA LEU A 201 9.86 -9.97 -14.40
C LEU A 201 10.76 -9.52 -15.56
N ASP A 202 10.30 -9.68 -16.81
CA ASP A 202 10.96 -9.16 -17.99
C ASP A 202 10.82 -7.62 -18.15
N ARG A 203 10.03 -6.97 -17.29
CA ARG A 203 9.69 -5.53 -17.26
C ARG A 203 8.97 -5.00 -18.51
N LYS A 204 8.65 -5.86 -19.47
CA LYS A 204 8.05 -5.48 -20.76
C LYS A 204 6.61 -5.96 -20.89
N THR A 205 6.32 -7.15 -20.39
CA THR A 205 5.01 -7.78 -20.52
C THR A 205 4.05 -7.18 -19.49
N LEU A 206 3.08 -6.40 -19.95
CA LEU A 206 1.99 -5.87 -19.11
C LEU A 206 1.05 -7.00 -18.72
N LEU A 207 0.91 -7.26 -17.42
CA LEU A 207 0.02 -8.26 -16.85
C LEU A 207 -1.33 -7.67 -16.45
N GLY A 208 -1.35 -6.40 -16.03
CA GLY A 208 -2.56 -5.73 -15.60
C GLY A 208 -2.39 -4.24 -15.43
N SER A 209 -3.49 -3.52 -15.54
CA SER A 209 -3.55 -2.08 -15.34
C SER A 209 -4.91 -1.69 -14.77
N PHE A 210 -4.90 -0.83 -13.76
CA PHE A 210 -6.11 -0.35 -13.09
C PHE A 210 -5.84 0.96 -12.35
N THR A 211 -6.89 1.69 -12.00
CA THR A 211 -6.79 2.94 -11.25
C THR A 211 -7.43 2.75 -9.89
N LEU A 212 -6.69 3.06 -8.82
CA LEU A 212 -7.29 3.24 -7.50
C LEU A 212 -8.00 4.61 -7.51
N ALA A 213 -9.32 4.61 -7.48
CA ALA A 213 -10.16 5.79 -7.70
C ALA A 213 -11.01 6.16 -6.48
N ALA A 214 -11.52 5.17 -5.75
CA ALA A 214 -12.34 5.38 -4.57
C ALA A 214 -11.56 5.06 -3.28
N PRO A 215 -11.87 5.69 -2.14
CA PRO A 215 -11.35 5.27 -0.84
C PRO A 215 -11.54 3.76 -0.65
N LEU A 216 -10.52 3.10 -0.08
CA LEU A 216 -10.39 1.65 0.10
C LEU A 216 -10.11 0.82 -1.15
N ASP A 217 -10.10 1.39 -2.36
CA ASP A 217 -9.58 0.66 -3.52
C ASP A 217 -8.18 0.12 -3.18
N THR A 218 -8.01 -1.19 -3.29
CA THR A 218 -6.85 -1.91 -2.76
C THR A 218 -6.17 -2.70 -3.88
N ALA A 219 -4.89 -2.46 -4.08
CA ALA A 219 -4.00 -3.35 -4.82
C ALA A 219 -3.25 -4.26 -3.84
N ILE A 220 -3.16 -5.54 -4.15
CA ILE A 220 -2.35 -6.52 -3.41
C ILE A 220 -1.36 -7.12 -4.41
N VAL A 221 -0.08 -7.14 -4.06
CA VAL A 221 1.01 -7.54 -4.97
C VAL A 221 1.94 -8.52 -4.28
N ASN A 222 2.19 -9.66 -4.92
CA ASN A 222 3.30 -10.55 -4.57
C ASN A 222 4.58 -10.00 -5.21
N ASP A 223 5.37 -9.30 -4.40
CA ASP A 223 6.50 -8.49 -4.87
C ASP A 223 7.66 -9.34 -5.43
N HIS A 224 7.70 -10.65 -5.15
CA HIS A 224 8.70 -11.54 -5.74
C HIS A 224 8.50 -11.77 -7.24
N LYS A 225 7.28 -11.62 -7.75
CA LYS A 225 6.88 -12.18 -9.05
C LYS A 225 6.59 -11.14 -10.12
N VAL A 226 6.41 -9.87 -9.75
CA VAL A 226 6.02 -8.81 -10.68
C VAL A 226 6.73 -7.50 -10.36
N TYR A 227 6.84 -6.63 -11.36
CA TYR A 227 7.14 -5.22 -11.16
C TYR A 227 5.83 -4.44 -11.11
N HIS A 228 5.81 -3.37 -10.33
CA HIS A 228 4.66 -2.47 -10.29
C HIS A 228 5.10 -1.00 -10.32
N GLY A 229 4.17 -0.12 -10.68
CA GLY A 229 4.42 1.31 -10.77
C GLY A 229 3.13 2.08 -11.02
N VAL A 230 3.19 3.39 -10.85
CA VAL A 230 2.04 4.27 -11.05
C VAL A 230 2.44 5.38 -12.03
N THR A 231 1.57 5.69 -12.99
CA THR A 231 1.79 6.83 -13.87
C THR A 231 1.87 8.13 -13.06
N ASN A 232 2.45 9.16 -13.67
CA ASN A 232 2.41 10.50 -13.10
C ASN A 232 0.96 10.92 -12.85
N VAL A 233 0.80 11.87 -11.93
CA VAL A 233 -0.49 12.49 -11.64
C VAL A 233 -0.43 13.98 -11.99
N GLU A 234 -1.54 14.47 -12.52
CA GLU A 234 -1.70 15.87 -12.93
C GLU A 234 -3.00 16.43 -12.32
N PRO A 235 -3.10 17.75 -12.07
CA PRO A 235 -4.36 18.34 -11.67
C PRO A 235 -5.40 18.26 -12.81
N GLU A 236 -6.65 17.93 -12.52
CA GLU A 236 -7.75 18.07 -13.49
C GLU A 236 -8.04 19.55 -13.76
N ASP A 237 -8.15 20.33 -12.69
CA ASP A 237 -8.21 21.79 -12.68
C ASP A 237 -6.88 22.35 -12.15
N PRO A 238 -6.01 22.95 -13.01
CA PRO A 238 -4.69 23.43 -12.62
C PRO A 238 -4.67 24.53 -11.56
N ASP A 239 -5.82 25.17 -11.29
CA ASP A 239 -5.94 26.29 -10.37
C ASP A 239 -6.51 25.87 -9.00
N LYS A 240 -6.79 24.58 -8.78
CA LYS A 240 -7.24 24.00 -7.50
C LYS A 240 -6.19 23.06 -6.89
N PRO A 241 -6.19 22.87 -5.56
CA PRO A 241 -5.36 21.84 -4.93
C PRO A 241 -5.64 20.47 -5.57
N ALA A 242 -4.58 19.69 -5.83
CA ALA A 242 -4.69 18.36 -6.38
C ALA A 242 -3.76 17.41 -5.63
N TYR A 243 -4.29 16.31 -5.11
CA TYR A 243 -3.47 15.33 -4.39
C TYR A 243 -4.02 13.91 -4.39
N ARG A 244 -3.10 12.96 -4.24
CA ARG A 244 -3.37 11.52 -4.15
C ARG A 244 -2.78 10.96 -2.85
N ASP A 245 -3.65 10.44 -2.01
CA ASP A 245 -3.33 9.85 -0.71
C ASP A 245 -3.42 8.33 -0.75
N VAL A 246 -2.33 7.66 -0.39
CA VAL A 246 -2.31 6.22 -0.24
C VAL A 246 -1.66 5.79 1.06
N LEU A 247 -2.12 4.65 1.56
CA LEU A 247 -1.43 3.84 2.55
C LEU A 247 -0.73 2.70 1.82
N VAL A 248 0.56 2.55 2.05
CA VAL A 248 1.33 1.39 1.60
C VAL A 248 1.70 0.56 2.83
N VAL A 249 1.36 -0.73 2.78
CA VAL A 249 1.71 -1.72 3.80
C VAL A 249 2.57 -2.78 3.14
N THR A 250 3.81 -2.91 3.59
CA THR A 250 4.70 -3.98 3.12
C THR A 250 4.87 -5.02 4.21
N LEU A 251 5.10 -6.26 3.81
CA LEU A 251 5.42 -7.38 4.70
C LEU A 251 6.63 -8.11 4.16
N ARG A 252 7.62 -8.31 5.04
CA ARG A 252 8.69 -9.28 4.81
C ARG A 252 8.81 -10.24 5.98
N HIS A 253 9.19 -11.48 5.70
CA HIS A 253 9.54 -12.42 6.75
C HIS A 253 10.77 -11.94 7.55
N GLU A 254 10.75 -12.19 8.86
CA GLU A 254 11.89 -12.07 9.81
C GLU A 254 12.30 -13.45 10.35
#